data_AF-A0A5N5EAC5-F1
#
_entry.id   AF-A0A5N5EAC5-F1
#
_cell.length_a   1.000
_cell.length_b   1.000
_cell.length_c   1.000
_cell.angle_alpha   90.00
_cell.angle_beta   90.00
_cell.angle_gamma   90.00
#
_symmetry.space_group_name_H-M   'P 1'
#
loop_
_entity.id
_entity.type
_entity.pdbx_description
1 polymer ?
#
loop_
_entity_poly.entity_id
_entity_poly.type
_entity_poly.pdbx_seq_one_letter_code
_entity_poly.pdbx_strand_id
1 'polypeptide(L)'
;MSEARGEKSSGSDLHHRRWHPLRRTGQLIGRTLSKAWDDSIFGKAATAAFWQTLSLAPLLLGLLGMIGYIGGWFGPNTVEIIESKIVTFSGTIFSESVVDQIIRPTVTDVLQRGRPEIISVGFLLSLWAGSSAISTFVDSIVEAHGQQDARNPIWQRIFALLLYVMFLVMAVFILPLVALG
;
A
#
# COMPACT_ATOMS: atom_id res chain seq x y z
N MET A 1 52.87 18.31 66.16
CA MET A 1 52.94 18.93 64.82
C MET A 1 52.22 18.00 63.85
N SER A 2 50.94 18.15 63.51
CA SER A 2 50.22 19.32 62.98
C SER A 2 50.86 19.90 61.74
N GLU A 3 50.58 19.30 60.59
CA GLU A 3 50.40 20.07 59.36
C GLU A 3 49.02 19.77 58.80
N ALA A 4 48.29 20.86 58.64
CA ALA A 4 46.90 20.94 58.31
C ALA A 4 46.73 21.05 56.80
N ARG A 5 45.72 20.33 56.30
CA ARG A 5 44.63 20.87 55.48
C ARG A 5 45.04 21.67 54.24
N GLY A 6 44.88 21.01 53.10
CA GLY A 6 44.79 21.65 51.79
C GLY A 6 43.91 20.85 50.84
N GLU A 7 42.66 20.56 51.24
CA GLU A 7 41.61 20.19 50.28
C GLU A 7 41.40 21.35 49.30
N LYS A 8 41.89 21.21 48.07
CA LYS A 8 41.36 21.96 46.94
C LYS A 8 40.25 21.13 46.30
N SER A 9 39.06 21.23 46.89
CA SER A 9 37.82 20.89 46.21
C SER A 9 37.51 21.91 45.13
N SER A 10 36.82 21.44 44.09
CA SER A 10 36.03 22.23 43.15
C SER A 10 36.79 22.80 41.96
N GLY A 11 36.84 21.97 40.93
CA GLY A 11 37.04 22.35 39.54
C GLY A 11 36.33 21.32 38.69
N SER A 12 35.00 21.21 38.85
CA SER A 12 34.14 20.43 37.99
C SER A 12 34.05 21.10 36.62
N ASP A 13 35.13 21.02 35.84
CA ASP A 13 35.09 21.35 34.43
C ASP A 13 34.50 20.15 33.69
N LEU A 14 33.19 20.01 33.84
CA LEU A 14 32.31 19.34 32.89
C LEU A 14 32.44 20.07 31.56
N HIS A 15 33.55 19.84 30.86
CA HIS A 15 33.75 20.33 29.51
C HIS A 15 32.56 19.87 28.69
N HIS A 16 31.78 20.87 28.27
CA HIS A 16 30.61 20.74 27.43
C HIS A 16 30.88 19.75 26.30
N ARG A 17 30.42 18.52 26.48
CA ARG A 17 30.20 17.59 25.38
C ARG A 17 29.16 18.29 24.52
N ARG A 18 29.60 19.06 23.55
CA ARG A 18 28.73 19.65 22.53
C ARG A 18 28.28 18.48 21.68
N TRP A 19 27.20 17.83 22.11
CA TRP A 19 26.45 16.93 21.27
C TRP A 19 26.11 17.75 20.03
N HIS A 20 26.67 17.40 18.88
CA HIS A 20 26.19 17.90 17.60
C HIS A 20 25.09 16.93 17.15
N PRO A 21 23.82 17.10 17.60
CA PRO A 21 22.72 16.23 17.20
C PRO A 21 22.59 16.21 15.68
N LEU A 22 22.90 17.32 15.02
CA LEU A 22 22.93 17.47 13.56
C LEU A 22 23.91 16.50 12.88
N ARG A 23 25.12 16.31 13.43
CA ARG A 23 26.12 15.38 12.84
C ARG A 23 25.73 13.92 13.05
N ARG A 24 25.17 13.57 14.21
CA ARG A 24 24.68 12.21 14.48
C ARG A 24 23.45 11.88 13.64
N THR A 25 22.52 12.83 13.50
CA THR A 25 21.34 12.68 12.64
C THR A 25 21.76 12.52 11.18
N GLY A 26 22.71 13.33 10.69
CA GLY A 26 23.28 13.17 9.35
C GLY A 26 23.98 11.83 9.14
N GLN A 27 24.71 11.32 10.14
CA GLN A 27 25.33 9.99 10.08
C GLN A 27 24.29 8.85 10.06
N LEU A 28 23.19 8.97 10.82
CA LEU A 28 22.11 7.99 10.80
C LEU A 28 21.37 8.01 9.47
N ILE A 29 21.07 9.19 8.93
CA ILE A 29 20.50 9.36 7.59
C ILE A 29 21.43 8.72 6.56
N GLY A 30 22.72 9.05 6.57
CA GLY A 30 23.70 8.51 5.63
C GLY A 30 23.83 6.99 5.71
N ARG A 31 23.85 6.40 6.92
CA ARG A 31 23.88 4.93 7.09
C ARG A 31 22.59 4.26 6.63
N THR A 32 21.44 4.88 6.89
CA THR A 32 20.14 4.36 6.43
C THR A 32 20.04 4.42 4.92
N LEU A 33 20.53 5.51 4.30
CA LEU A 33 20.54 5.69 2.85
C LEU A 33 21.50 4.71 2.17
N SER A 34 22.71 4.52 2.73
CA SER A 34 23.66 3.53 2.24
C SER A 34 23.09 2.12 2.34
N LYS A 35 22.50 1.77 3.50
CA LYS A 35 21.89 0.45 3.70
C LYS A 35 20.70 0.22 2.77
N ALA A 36 19.85 1.22 2.55
CA ALA A 36 18.76 1.12 1.59
C ALA A 36 19.26 0.93 0.14
N TRP A 37 20.39 1.55 -0.20
CA TRP A 37 21.05 1.37 -1.49
C TRP A 37 21.61 -0.05 -1.64
N ASP A 38 22.31 -0.54 -0.61
CA ASP A 38 22.86 -1.90 -0.55
C ASP A 38 21.74 -2.96 -0.62
N ASP A 39 20.60 -2.73 0.06
CA ASP A 39 19.42 -3.60 0.06
C ASP A 39 18.57 -3.45 -1.23
N SER A 40 19.14 -2.92 -2.33
CA SER A 40 18.53 -2.84 -3.67
C SER A 40 17.13 -2.19 -3.74
N ILE A 41 16.88 -1.14 -2.93
CA ILE A 41 15.55 -0.50 -2.77
C ILE A 41 14.86 -0.15 -4.10
N PHE A 42 15.62 0.28 -5.12
CA PHE A 42 15.05 0.61 -6.44
C PHE A 42 14.50 -0.61 -7.18
N GLY A 43 15.21 -1.74 -7.13
CA GLY A 43 14.76 -2.98 -7.79
C GLY A 43 13.49 -3.52 -7.15
N LYS A 44 13.42 -3.47 -5.82
CA LYS A 44 12.22 -3.88 -5.07
C LYS A 44 11.06 -2.93 -5.28
N ALA A 45 11.31 -1.62 -5.26
CA ALA A 45 10.29 -0.62 -5.54
C ALA A 45 9.75 -0.76 -6.98
N ALA A 46 10.63 -0.97 -7.97
CA ALA A 46 10.23 -1.20 -9.35
C ALA A 46 9.37 -2.46 -9.51
N THR A 47 9.77 -3.56 -8.86
CA THR A 47 9.01 -4.82 -8.87
C THR A 47 7.64 -4.65 -8.22
N ALA A 48 7.59 -3.99 -7.06
CA ALA A 48 6.32 -3.72 -6.37
C ALA A 48 5.41 -2.81 -7.20
N ALA A 49 5.94 -1.73 -7.78
CA ALA A 49 5.19 -0.80 -8.63
C ALA A 49 4.66 -1.48 -9.89
N PHE A 50 5.46 -2.34 -10.51
CA PHE A 50 5.05 -3.15 -11.65
C PHE A 50 3.85 -4.04 -11.30
N TRP A 51 3.96 -4.83 -10.23
CA TRP A 51 2.87 -5.72 -9.79
C TRP A 51 1.63 -4.95 -9.36
N GLN A 52 1.80 -3.81 -8.69
CA GLN A 52 0.69 -2.95 -8.28
C GLN A 52 -0.07 -2.42 -9.49
N THR A 53 0.66 -1.93 -10.51
CA THR A 53 0.06 -1.41 -11.74
C THR A 53 -0.65 -2.52 -12.52
N LEU A 54 -0.03 -3.69 -12.64
CA LEU A 54 -0.63 -4.85 -13.31
C LEU A 54 -1.92 -5.32 -12.63
N SER A 55 -1.97 -5.25 -11.30
CA SER A 55 -3.16 -5.63 -10.53
C SER A 55 -4.31 -4.63 -10.65
N LEU A 56 -4.05 -3.35 -10.98
CA LEU A 56 -5.00 -2.25 -10.80
C LEU A 56 -6.24 -2.39 -11.70
N ALA A 57 -6.06 -2.54 -13.00
CA ALA A 57 -7.17 -2.70 -13.94
C ALA A 57 -8.05 -3.93 -13.62
N PRO A 58 -7.49 -5.14 -13.45
CA PRO A 58 -8.29 -6.31 -13.09
C PRO A 58 -8.95 -6.20 -11.69
N LEU A 59 -8.29 -5.54 -10.73
CA LEU A 59 -8.85 -5.28 -9.39
C LEU A 59 -10.10 -4.41 -9.50
N LEU A 60 -10.04 -3.30 -10.25
CA LEU A 60 -11.18 -2.41 -10.43
C LEU A 60 -12.36 -3.17 -11.04
N LEU A 61 -12.14 -3.95 -12.09
CA LEU A 61 -13.18 -4.76 -12.73
C LEU A 61 -13.78 -5.79 -11.75
N GLY A 62 -12.95 -6.48 -10.99
CA GLY A 62 -13.39 -7.43 -9.96
C GLY A 62 -14.25 -6.76 -8.89
N LEU A 63 -13.82 -5.59 -8.42
CA LEU A 63 -14.50 -4.81 -7.39
C LEU A 63 -15.84 -4.23 -7.87
N LEU A 64 -15.87 -3.66 -9.08
CA LEU A 64 -17.09 -3.21 -9.75
C LEU A 64 -18.08 -4.37 -9.89
N GLY A 65 -17.62 -5.52 -10.36
CA GLY A 65 -18.46 -6.72 -10.48
C GLY A 65 -19.02 -7.17 -9.13
N MET A 66 -18.20 -7.14 -8.08
CA MET A 66 -18.63 -7.50 -6.73
C MET A 66 -19.66 -6.51 -6.17
N ILE A 67 -19.51 -5.21 -6.43
CA ILE A 67 -20.49 -4.18 -6.07
C ILE A 67 -21.80 -4.40 -6.81
N GLY A 68 -21.80 -4.74 -8.10
CA GLY A 68 -23.03 -5.08 -8.83
C GLY A 68 -23.78 -6.25 -8.18
N TYR A 69 -23.05 -7.23 -7.64
CA TYR A 69 -23.63 -8.40 -6.96
C TYR A 69 -24.21 -8.08 -5.57
N ILE A 70 -23.47 -7.34 -4.73
CA ILE A 70 -23.90 -7.04 -3.35
C ILE A 70 -24.65 -5.72 -3.22
N GLY A 71 -24.70 -4.89 -4.27
CA GLY A 71 -25.26 -3.54 -4.24
C GLY A 71 -26.72 -3.51 -3.79
N GLY A 72 -27.48 -4.57 -4.11
CA GLY A 72 -28.86 -4.74 -3.63
C GLY A 72 -28.99 -4.85 -2.10
N TRP A 73 -27.93 -5.21 -1.37
CA TRP A 73 -27.93 -5.24 0.10
C TRP A 73 -27.88 -3.83 0.72
N PHE A 74 -27.45 -2.83 -0.05
CA PHE A 74 -27.26 -1.45 0.40
C PHE A 74 -28.39 -0.51 -0.07
N GLY A 75 -29.40 -1.02 -0.78
CA GLY A 75 -30.56 -0.27 -1.26
C GLY A 75 -30.74 -0.33 -2.78
N PRO A 76 -31.96 -0.02 -3.30
CA PRO A 76 -32.30 -0.18 -4.71
C PRO A 76 -31.52 0.76 -5.64
N ASN A 77 -31.04 1.91 -5.14
CA ASN A 77 -30.39 2.94 -5.96
C ASN A 77 -28.86 2.97 -5.78
N THR A 78 -28.28 2.09 -4.96
CA THR A 78 -26.85 2.16 -4.60
C THR A 78 -25.95 1.95 -5.81
N VAL A 79 -26.32 1.04 -6.71
CA VAL A 79 -25.57 0.77 -7.94
C VAL A 79 -25.54 2.00 -8.85
N GLU A 80 -26.67 2.69 -9.01
CA GLU A 80 -26.80 3.90 -9.82
C GLU A 80 -26.01 5.08 -9.22
N ILE A 81 -26.01 5.24 -7.89
CA ILE A 81 -25.22 6.25 -7.20
C ILE A 81 -23.72 6.01 -7.42
N ILE A 82 -23.26 4.76 -7.29
CA ILE A 82 -21.86 4.40 -7.48
C ILE A 82 -21.44 4.61 -8.94
N GLU A 83 -22.26 4.17 -9.90
CA GLU A 83 -22.04 4.39 -11.32
C GLU A 83 -21.89 5.89 -11.62
N SER A 84 -22.82 6.72 -11.14
CA SER A 84 -22.79 8.17 -11.31
C SER A 84 -21.49 8.79 -10.75
N LYS A 85 -21.11 8.43 -9.51
CA LYS A 85 -19.87 8.93 -8.88
C LYS A 85 -18.62 8.54 -9.67
N ILE A 86 -18.54 7.30 -10.18
CA ILE A 86 -17.41 6.84 -10.99
C ILE A 86 -17.32 7.64 -12.30
N VAL A 87 -18.45 7.86 -12.97
CA VAL A 87 -18.50 8.62 -14.22
C VAL A 87 -18.12 10.08 -13.99
N THR A 88 -18.67 10.73 -12.97
CA THR A 88 -18.34 12.10 -12.60
C THR A 88 -16.86 12.25 -12.28
N PHE A 89 -16.30 11.35 -11.48
CA PHE A 89 -14.87 11.37 -11.17
C PHE A 89 -14.02 11.18 -12.43
N SER A 90 -14.40 10.25 -13.31
CA SER A 90 -13.69 10.01 -14.57
C SER A 90 -13.69 11.23 -15.48
N GLY A 91 -14.78 12.01 -15.51
CA GLY A 91 -14.86 13.29 -16.24
C GLY A 91 -13.91 14.38 -15.74
N THR A 92 -13.33 14.24 -14.54
CA THR A 92 -12.31 15.18 -14.05
C THR A 92 -10.90 14.87 -14.57
N ILE A 93 -10.65 13.64 -15.00
CA ILE A 93 -9.33 13.15 -15.42
C ILE A 93 -9.28 12.93 -16.94
N PHE A 94 -10.37 12.46 -17.53
CA PHE A 94 -10.47 12.07 -18.94
C PHE A 94 -11.38 13.01 -19.74
N SER A 95 -11.24 12.97 -21.07
CA SER A 95 -12.12 13.73 -21.96
C SER A 95 -13.53 13.12 -22.00
N GLU A 96 -14.52 13.97 -22.26
CA GLU A 96 -15.94 13.57 -22.36
C GLU A 96 -16.14 12.40 -23.33
N SER A 97 -15.47 12.44 -24.49
CA SER A 97 -15.52 11.34 -25.47
C SER A 97 -15.08 9.99 -24.91
N VAL A 98 -14.02 9.94 -24.09
CA VAL A 98 -13.53 8.69 -23.47
C VAL A 98 -14.49 8.23 -22.39
N VAL A 99 -15.02 9.17 -21.61
CA VAL A 99 -15.96 8.86 -20.54
C VAL A 99 -17.23 8.25 -21.10
N ASP A 100 -17.85 8.86 -22.11
CA ASP A 100 -19.15 8.40 -22.63
C ASP A 100 -19.05 7.21 -23.60
N GLN A 101 -17.94 7.08 -24.33
CA GLN A 101 -17.78 5.96 -25.29
C GLN A 101 -17.14 4.72 -24.67
N ILE A 102 -16.34 4.86 -23.60
CA ILE A 102 -15.57 3.75 -23.03
C ILE A 102 -15.94 3.51 -21.57
N ILE A 103 -15.81 4.52 -20.70
CA ILE A 103 -15.90 4.33 -19.25
C ILE A 103 -17.34 4.02 -18.82
N ARG A 104 -18.30 4.88 -19.16
CA ARG A 104 -19.71 4.71 -18.79
C ARG A 104 -20.27 3.38 -19.30
N PRO A 105 -20.12 2.98 -20.58
CA PRO A 105 -20.60 1.68 -21.03
C PRO A 105 -19.94 0.51 -20.29
N THR A 106 -18.62 0.58 -20.02
CA THR A 106 -17.90 -0.48 -19.30
C THR A 106 -18.41 -0.63 -17.87
N VAL A 107 -18.57 0.47 -17.14
CA VAL A 107 -19.08 0.47 -15.77
C VAL A 107 -20.52 -0.06 -15.73
N THR A 108 -21.38 0.40 -16.63
CA THR A 108 -22.77 -0.05 -16.75
C THR A 108 -22.85 -1.55 -17.04
N ASP A 109 -22.10 -2.04 -18.02
CA ASP A 109 -22.09 -3.46 -18.40
C ASP A 109 -21.60 -4.35 -17.24
N VAL A 110 -20.58 -3.92 -16.49
CA VAL A 110 -20.04 -4.68 -15.35
C VAL A 110 -21.01 -4.68 -14.17
N LEU A 111 -21.63 -3.54 -13.85
CA LEU A 111 -22.54 -3.40 -12.71
C LEU A 111 -23.92 -4.02 -12.95
N GLN A 112 -24.49 -3.85 -14.15
CA GLN A 112 -25.89 -4.19 -14.43
C GLN A 112 -26.05 -5.51 -15.19
N ARG A 113 -25.18 -5.79 -16.17
CA ARG A 113 -25.33 -6.97 -17.04
C ARG A 113 -24.58 -8.19 -16.56
N GLY A 114 -23.74 -8.05 -15.54
CA GLY A 114 -23.01 -9.14 -14.90
C GLY A 114 -22.21 -9.96 -15.92
N ARG A 115 -20.96 -9.60 -16.16
CA ARG A 115 -20.02 -10.42 -16.95
C ARG A 115 -19.17 -11.29 -16.00
N PRO A 116 -19.72 -12.36 -15.39
CA PRO A 116 -19.06 -13.11 -14.33
C PRO A 116 -17.74 -13.71 -14.79
N GLU A 117 -17.61 -14.06 -16.08
CA GLU A 117 -16.39 -14.56 -16.69
C GLU A 117 -15.25 -13.52 -16.64
N ILE A 118 -15.51 -12.28 -17.06
CA ILE A 118 -14.52 -11.21 -17.06
C ILE A 118 -14.19 -10.80 -15.62
N ILE A 119 -15.21 -10.69 -14.77
CA ILE A 119 -15.07 -10.36 -13.35
C ILE A 119 -14.20 -11.39 -12.65
N SER A 120 -14.44 -12.69 -12.87
CA SER A 120 -13.70 -13.76 -12.21
C SER A 120 -12.26 -13.86 -12.71
N VAL A 121 -12.03 -13.74 -14.01
CA VAL A 121 -10.68 -13.73 -14.58
C VAL A 121 -9.91 -12.51 -14.09
N GLY A 122 -10.53 -11.32 -14.11
CA GLY A 122 -9.96 -10.11 -13.54
C GLY A 122 -9.64 -10.28 -12.06
N PHE A 123 -10.57 -10.81 -11.28
CA PHE A 123 -10.34 -11.07 -9.86
C PHE A 123 -9.14 -11.99 -9.63
N LEU A 124 -9.02 -13.12 -10.35
CA LEU A 124 -7.88 -14.02 -10.21
C LEU A 124 -6.54 -13.37 -10.61
N LEU A 125 -6.53 -12.61 -11.71
CA LEU A 125 -5.35 -11.86 -12.13
C LEU A 125 -4.95 -10.81 -11.09
N SER A 126 -5.93 -10.10 -10.52
CA SER A 126 -5.70 -9.12 -9.46
C SER A 126 -5.17 -9.76 -8.19
N LEU A 127 -5.70 -10.93 -7.80
CA LEU A 127 -5.27 -11.68 -6.62
C LEU A 127 -3.82 -12.15 -6.75
N TRP A 128 -3.47 -12.65 -7.93
CA TRP A 128 -2.11 -13.11 -8.21
C TRP A 128 -1.11 -11.95 -8.26
N ALA A 129 -1.43 -10.88 -8.98
CA ALA A 129 -0.58 -9.70 -9.09
C ALA A 129 -0.46 -8.96 -7.75
N GLY A 130 -1.57 -8.81 -7.02
CA GLY A 130 -1.62 -8.17 -5.70
C GLY A 130 -0.87 -8.96 -4.63
N SER A 131 -1.02 -10.29 -4.59
CA SER A 131 -0.21 -11.14 -3.71
C SER A 131 1.28 -11.01 -4.03
N SER A 132 1.64 -10.90 -5.31
CA SER A 132 3.03 -10.67 -5.74
C SER A 132 3.56 -9.29 -5.30
N ALA A 133 2.73 -8.24 -5.39
CA ALA A 133 3.06 -6.91 -4.87
C ALA A 133 3.29 -6.92 -3.34
N ILE A 134 2.37 -7.50 -2.57
CA ILE A 134 2.53 -7.61 -1.11
C ILE A 134 3.74 -8.47 -0.75
N SER A 135 3.99 -9.56 -1.48
CA SER A 135 5.17 -10.39 -1.23
C SER A 135 6.47 -9.59 -1.40
N THR A 136 6.54 -8.69 -2.39
CA THR A 136 7.69 -7.78 -2.61
C THR A 136 7.86 -6.79 -1.46
N PHE A 137 6.78 -6.27 -0.88
CA PHE A 137 6.85 -5.43 0.32
C PHE A 137 7.35 -6.21 1.53
N VAL A 138 6.81 -7.41 1.75
CA VAL A 138 7.24 -8.29 2.85
C VAL A 138 8.72 -8.68 2.68
N ASP A 139 9.17 -8.95 1.45
CA ASP A 139 10.59 -9.18 1.11
C ASP A 139 11.45 -7.98 1.52
N SER A 140 11.03 -6.78 1.12
CA SER A 140 11.76 -5.54 1.40
C SER A 140 11.93 -5.31 2.91
N ILE A 141 10.87 -5.54 3.69
CA ILE A 141 10.86 -5.35 5.14
C ILE A 141 11.77 -6.38 5.82
N VAL A 142 11.64 -7.65 5.46
CA VAL A 142 12.41 -8.74 6.06
C VAL A 142 13.91 -8.58 5.78
N GLU A 143 14.26 -8.17 4.57
CA GLU A 143 15.64 -7.88 4.19
C GLU A 143 16.21 -6.66 4.93
N ALA A 144 15.44 -5.58 5.09
CA ALA A 144 15.85 -4.41 5.85
C ALA A 144 16.15 -4.77 7.33
N HIS A 145 15.44 -5.76 7.88
CA HIS A 145 15.64 -6.27 9.24
C HIS A 145 16.67 -7.41 9.36
N GLY A 146 17.30 -7.84 8.26
CA GLY A 146 18.30 -8.91 8.27
C GLY A 146 17.75 -10.30 8.64
N GLN A 147 16.44 -10.53 8.48
CA GLN A 147 15.77 -11.80 8.83
C GLN A 147 15.63 -12.74 7.61
N GLN A 148 16.60 -12.73 6.71
CA GLN A 148 16.51 -13.41 5.41
C GLN A 148 16.53 -14.95 5.54
N ASP A 149 17.21 -15.49 6.56
CA ASP A 149 17.55 -16.92 6.68
C ASP A 149 16.43 -17.84 7.20
N ALA A 150 15.26 -17.30 7.60
CA ALA A 150 14.19 -18.05 8.26
C ALA A 150 12.92 -18.26 7.40
N ARG A 151 13.03 -18.24 6.06
CA ARG A 151 11.83 -18.14 5.19
C ARG A 151 11.51 -19.39 4.40
N ASN A 152 10.29 -19.88 4.62
CA ASN A 152 9.59 -20.73 3.66
C ASN A 152 8.84 -19.82 2.66
N PRO A 153 9.24 -19.79 1.36
CA PRO A 153 8.67 -18.88 0.36
C PRO A 153 7.16 -19.06 0.15
N ILE A 154 6.64 -20.25 0.45
CA ILE A 154 5.21 -20.57 0.32
C ILE A 154 4.39 -19.82 1.38
N TRP A 155 4.84 -19.83 2.64
CA TRP A 155 4.13 -19.17 3.74
C TRP A 155 4.06 -17.66 3.58
N GLN A 156 5.11 -17.07 3.01
CA GLN A 156 5.12 -15.65 2.70
C GLN A 156 4.06 -15.28 1.64
N ARG A 157 3.91 -16.09 0.58
CA ARG A 157 2.86 -15.86 -0.41
C ARG A 157 1.47 -16.05 0.16
N ILE A 158 1.27 -17.05 1.03
CA ILE A 158 -0.01 -17.27 1.72
C ILE A 158 -0.36 -16.06 2.60
N PHE A 159 0.61 -15.57 3.39
CA PHE A 159 0.41 -14.39 4.23
C PHE A 159 0.11 -13.14 3.39
N ALA A 160 0.86 -12.93 2.30
CA ALA A 160 0.62 -11.83 1.37
C ALA A 160 -0.77 -11.91 0.71
N LEU A 161 -1.18 -13.11 0.31
CA LEU A 161 -2.50 -13.38 -0.24
C LEU A 161 -3.61 -13.11 0.79
N LEU A 162 -3.43 -13.53 2.05
CA LEU A 162 -4.39 -13.27 3.13
C LEU A 162 -4.55 -11.78 3.37
N LEU A 163 -3.45 -11.03 3.49
CA LEU A 163 -3.50 -9.57 3.64
C LEU A 163 -4.20 -8.88 2.46
N TYR A 164 -3.92 -9.33 1.24
CA TYR A 164 -4.55 -8.78 0.04
C TYR A 164 -6.05 -9.08 -0.02
N VAL A 165 -6.47 -10.31 0.30
CA VAL A 165 -7.89 -10.67 0.41
C VAL A 165 -8.59 -9.84 1.49
N MET A 166 -7.97 -9.69 2.66
CA MET A 166 -8.52 -8.84 3.73
C MET A 166 -8.71 -7.40 3.28
N PHE A 167 -7.72 -6.83 2.57
CA PHE A 167 -7.84 -5.51 1.95
C PHE A 167 -9.02 -5.43 0.97
N LEU A 168 -9.17 -6.40 0.07
CA LEU A 168 -10.28 -6.43 -0.88
C LEU A 168 -11.64 -6.50 -0.18
N VAL A 169 -11.77 -7.36 0.82
CA VAL A 169 -13.00 -7.47 1.63
C VAL A 169 -13.34 -6.12 2.26
N MET A 170 -12.37 -5.45 2.88
CA MET A 170 -12.60 -4.10 3.42
C MET A 170 -13.00 -3.09 2.35
N ALA A 171 -12.31 -3.08 1.20
CA ALA A 171 -12.59 -2.15 0.10
C ALA A 171 -14.02 -2.29 -0.44
N VAL A 172 -14.51 -3.53 -0.55
CA VAL A 172 -15.88 -3.85 -0.99
C VAL A 172 -16.95 -3.23 -0.09
N PHE A 173 -16.70 -3.12 1.21
CA PHE A 173 -17.64 -2.48 2.14
C PHE A 173 -17.44 -0.97 2.27
N ILE A 174 -16.19 -0.50 2.25
CA ILE A 174 -15.86 0.91 2.42
C ILE A 174 -16.33 1.74 1.22
N LEU A 175 -16.17 1.25 -0.01
CA LEU A 175 -16.52 2.03 -1.21
C LEU A 175 -18.01 2.40 -1.30
N PRO A 176 -18.96 1.47 -1.13
CA PRO A 176 -20.38 1.82 -1.05
C PRO A 176 -20.67 2.79 0.10
N LEU A 177 -20.03 2.61 1.27
CA LEU A 177 -20.24 3.48 2.42
C LEU A 177 -19.79 4.93 2.15
N VAL A 178 -18.62 5.10 1.52
CA VAL A 178 -18.11 6.42 1.09
C VAL A 178 -18.94 7.00 -0.07
N ALA A 179 -19.54 6.15 -0.90
CA ALA A 179 -20.43 6.60 -1.96
C ALA A 179 -21.78 7.09 -1.41
N LEU A 180 -22.27 6.51 -0.31
CA LEU A 180 -23.56 6.85 0.32
C LEU A 180 -23.44 7.98 1.35
N GLY A 181 -22.29 8.12 2.02
CA GLY A 181 -21.97 9.24 2.92
C GLY A 181 -21.59 10.51 2.16
#